data_AF-A0AAW5SIJ2-F1
#
_entry.id   AF-A0AAW5SIJ2-F1
#
_cell.length_a   1.000
_cell.length_b   1.000
_cell.length_c   1.000
_cell.angle_alpha   90.00
_cell.angle_beta   90.00
_cell.angle_gamma   90.00
#
_symmetry.space_group_name_H-M   'P 1'
#
loop_
_entity.id
_entity.type
_entity.pdbx_description
1 polymer ?
#
loop_
_entity_poly.entity_id
_entity_poly.type
_entity_poly.pdbx_seq_one_letter_code
_entity_poly.pdbx_strand_id
1 'polypeptide(L)'
;MPVSLSLSLALLIPWATGAVLVASDGRRRWVAWSAVAALAATLAVLAVLTVQVVTNGARQLTTGGWPAGVGIVLNADALGATFALISVVVLLVAACNEAIVGVQNRTFPGLVVLLAAGLTGLFFTGDVFNFYVFFEISMMASYALATYGGGARQLRAALIFASVNLLGSFLFLIAVAGTYRITGALAMADVAERIHGAGANATLLVAVGYFVAFSVKLGLFPFHFWLPTVYAGTRPAVAAILSGAVANIGGYGLLRFGAGIFSEEVRFAATAIVVLGVASILYGGVVSVSRGDIGETLAYSAIGQVGYVLVALGVGGPIGLAAAVLYSVVNALNKGLLFLADGLRGPMVAAAFAIGAFSVAGVPPALGFVGKLELFRTAIAADSAALVVLLLIGSVLSLVYMFPSYQRRFWRTDLTPAEPVAVSPVSARTLVAAFALLVVVAGLWPEPLLILSNTAAEVLTGRST
;
A
#
# COMPACT_ATOMS: atom_id res chain seq x y z
N MET A 1 16.21 8.12 21.42
CA MET A 1 15.01 8.96 21.56
C MET A 1 13.99 8.22 22.41
N PRO A 2 13.30 8.88 23.36
CA PRO A 2 12.19 8.29 24.10
C PRO A 2 11.10 7.80 23.14
N VAL A 3 10.45 6.69 23.48
CA VAL A 3 9.45 6.03 22.63
C VAL A 3 8.21 6.90 22.41
N SER A 4 7.73 7.56 23.47
CA SER A 4 6.61 8.50 23.38
C SER A 4 6.93 9.66 22.43
N LEU A 5 8.21 10.07 22.36
CA LEU A 5 8.67 11.14 21.49
C LEU A 5 8.72 10.67 20.03
N SER A 6 9.25 9.48 19.72
CA SER A 6 9.32 8.98 18.34
C SER A 6 7.93 8.76 17.73
N LEU A 7 7.00 8.15 18.49
CA LEU A 7 5.62 7.97 18.05
C LEU A 7 4.89 9.30 17.82
N SER A 8 5.04 10.26 18.75
CA SER A 8 4.45 11.59 18.61
C SER A 8 5.03 12.33 17.40
N LEU A 9 6.36 12.29 17.21
CA LEU A 9 7.01 12.97 16.09
C LEU A 9 6.61 12.38 14.73
N ALA A 10 6.45 11.06 14.64
CA ALA A 10 6.03 10.39 13.41
C ALA A 10 4.66 10.91 12.91
N LEU A 11 3.78 11.30 13.84
CA LEU A 11 2.49 11.91 13.55
C LEU A 11 2.61 13.44 13.38
N LEU A 12 3.23 14.14 14.34
CA LEU A 12 3.22 15.60 14.40
C LEU A 12 3.99 16.27 13.25
N ILE A 13 5.11 15.69 12.79
CA ILE A 13 5.91 16.26 11.70
C ILE A 13 5.05 16.41 10.42
N PRO A 14 4.47 15.34 9.85
CA PRO A 14 3.67 15.48 8.64
C PRO A 14 2.37 16.25 8.88
N TRP A 15 1.77 16.22 10.08
CA TRP A 15 0.58 17.01 10.39
C TRP A 15 0.86 18.51 10.36
N ALA A 16 1.85 18.96 11.14
CA ALA A 16 2.19 20.38 11.25
C ALA A 16 2.70 20.94 9.93
N THR A 17 3.61 20.22 9.27
CA THR A 17 4.17 20.66 7.98
C THR A 17 3.14 20.59 6.86
N GLY A 18 2.31 19.55 6.80
CA GLY A 18 1.25 19.40 5.81
C GLY A 18 0.22 20.54 5.89
N ALA A 19 -0.24 20.90 7.09
CA ALA A 19 -1.17 22.00 7.30
C ALA A 19 -0.63 23.34 6.77
N VAL A 20 0.66 23.63 7.03
CA VAL A 20 1.33 24.85 6.56
C VAL A 20 1.56 24.82 5.04
N LEU A 21 1.99 23.68 4.50
CA LEU A 21 2.34 23.54 3.09
C LEU A 21 1.11 23.56 2.17
N VAL A 22 -0.05 23.07 2.62
CA VAL A 22 -1.31 23.18 1.84
C VAL A 22 -1.73 24.63 1.64
N ALA A 23 -1.52 25.49 2.64
CA ALA A 23 -1.78 26.92 2.51
C ALA A 23 -0.76 27.63 1.59
N SER A 24 0.39 27.01 1.31
CA SER A 24 1.47 27.58 0.51
C SER A 24 1.28 27.31 -1.00
N ASP A 25 2.00 28.04 -1.87
CA ASP A 25 2.02 27.74 -3.31
C ASP A 25 3.05 26.66 -3.64
N GLY A 26 2.59 25.41 -3.78
CA GLY A 26 3.43 24.25 -4.10
C GLY A 26 4.22 24.33 -5.40
N ARG A 27 3.89 25.25 -6.31
CA ARG A 27 4.70 25.49 -7.53
C ARG A 27 6.03 26.16 -7.21
N ARG A 28 6.17 26.78 -6.04
CA ARG A 28 7.44 27.36 -5.59
C ARG A 28 8.38 26.23 -5.17
N ARG A 29 9.60 26.23 -5.73
CA ARG A 29 10.61 25.19 -5.47
C ARG A 29 10.87 24.94 -3.99
N TRP A 30 10.94 25.99 -3.16
CA TRP A 30 11.18 25.84 -1.73
C TRP A 30 10.04 25.10 -1.02
N VAL A 31 8.78 25.25 -1.45
CA VAL A 31 7.62 24.52 -0.87
C VAL A 31 7.70 23.05 -1.24
N ALA A 32 8.03 22.73 -2.49
CA ALA A 32 8.23 21.35 -2.94
C ALA A 32 9.37 20.66 -2.16
N TRP A 33 10.52 21.33 -2.00
CA TRP A 33 11.64 20.78 -1.22
C TRP A 33 11.38 20.76 0.29
N SER A 34 10.55 21.64 0.82
CA SER A 34 10.09 21.57 2.22
C SER A 34 9.22 20.34 2.47
N ALA A 35 8.35 19.98 1.52
CA ALA A 35 7.58 18.75 1.58
C ALA A 35 8.49 17.51 1.56
N VAL A 36 9.50 17.50 0.68
CA VAL A 36 10.52 16.44 0.63
C VAL A 36 11.27 16.34 1.96
N ALA A 37 11.70 17.46 2.53
CA ALA A 37 12.39 17.49 3.82
C ALA A 37 11.50 16.97 4.96
N ALA A 38 10.21 17.34 4.98
CA ALA A 38 9.24 16.83 5.95
C ALA A 38 9.07 15.31 5.84
N LEU A 39 8.89 14.78 4.62
CA LEU A 39 8.78 13.33 4.39
C LEU A 39 10.06 12.58 4.76
N ALA A 40 11.23 13.15 4.47
CA ALA A 40 12.51 12.56 4.85
C ALA A 40 12.70 12.52 6.38
N ALA A 41 12.31 13.60 7.09
CA ALA A 41 12.31 13.63 8.54
C ALA A 41 11.34 12.60 9.13
N THR A 42 10.11 12.50 8.60
CA THR A 42 9.14 11.46 8.98
C THR A 42 9.71 10.06 8.75
N LEU A 43 10.35 9.81 7.61
CA LEU A 43 10.97 8.52 7.29
C LEU A 43 12.09 8.17 8.28
N ALA A 44 12.92 9.12 8.65
CA ALA A 44 13.99 8.91 9.63
C ALA A 44 13.41 8.55 11.02
N VAL A 45 12.35 9.24 11.46
CA VAL A 45 11.65 8.93 12.71
C VAL A 45 11.02 7.54 12.65
N LEU A 46 10.37 7.20 11.53
CA LEU A 46 9.78 5.88 11.32
C LEU A 46 10.85 4.78 11.34
N ALA A 47 12.02 4.99 10.73
CA ALA A 47 13.12 4.03 10.77
C ALA A 47 13.59 3.75 12.21
N VAL A 48 13.75 4.81 13.03
CA VAL A 48 14.08 4.67 14.46
C VAL A 48 12.97 3.93 15.21
N LEU A 49 11.72 4.28 14.97
CA LEU A 49 10.57 3.64 15.62
C LEU A 49 10.46 2.15 15.23
N THR A 50 10.68 1.81 13.96
CA THR A 50 10.70 0.42 13.47
C THR A 50 11.76 -0.39 14.19
N VAL A 51 12.99 0.14 14.34
CA VAL A 51 14.04 -0.55 15.13
C VAL A 51 13.61 -0.73 16.59
N GLN A 52 13.01 0.29 17.20
CA GLN A 52 12.53 0.21 18.59
C GLN A 52 11.45 -0.85 18.78
N VAL A 53 10.54 -0.98 17.82
CA VAL A 53 9.43 -1.93 17.83
C VAL A 53 9.93 -3.36 17.64
N VAL A 54 10.84 -3.59 16.70
CA VAL A 54 11.43 -4.92 16.48
C VAL A 54 12.25 -5.38 17.68
N THR A 55 12.99 -4.48 18.32
CA THR A 55 13.88 -4.83 19.44
C THR A 55 13.19 -4.94 20.78
N ASN A 56 12.10 -4.20 21.02
CA ASN A 56 11.51 -4.07 22.34
C ASN A 56 9.98 -4.29 22.38
N GLY A 57 9.38 -4.76 21.29
CA GLY A 57 7.94 -4.98 21.18
C GLY A 57 7.13 -3.70 20.90
N ALA A 58 5.81 -3.87 20.89
CA ALA A 58 4.87 -2.81 20.55
C ALA A 58 4.94 -1.62 21.51
N ARG A 59 4.71 -0.42 20.98
CA ARG A 59 4.86 0.84 21.70
C ARG A 59 3.55 1.61 21.72
N GLN A 60 3.05 1.89 22.91
CA GLN A 60 1.75 2.54 23.10
C GLN A 60 1.87 3.94 23.69
N LEU A 61 0.96 4.82 23.29
CA LEU A 61 0.78 6.16 23.84
C LEU A 61 -0.71 6.48 23.91
N THR A 62 -1.23 6.69 25.12
CA THR A 62 -2.60 7.18 25.32
C THR A 62 -2.62 8.69 25.16
N THR A 63 -3.46 9.17 24.25
CA THR A 63 -3.57 10.61 23.95
C THR A 63 -4.34 11.37 25.03
N GLY A 64 -3.98 12.64 25.24
CA GLY A 64 -4.73 13.57 26.08
C GLY A 64 -4.61 13.39 27.61
N GLY A 65 -3.75 12.48 28.07
CA GLY A 65 -3.56 12.22 29.52
C GLY A 65 -4.76 11.55 30.19
N TRP A 66 -5.70 11.03 29.40
CA TRP A 66 -6.85 10.28 29.90
C TRP A 66 -6.42 8.92 30.45
N PRO A 67 -7.18 8.34 31.41
CA PRO A 67 -6.98 6.95 31.82
C PRO A 67 -7.09 5.98 30.65
N ALA A 68 -6.45 4.81 30.78
CA ALA A 68 -6.61 3.71 29.85
C ALA A 68 -8.09 3.34 29.68
N GLY A 69 -8.53 3.09 28.45
CA GLY A 69 -9.93 2.77 28.11
C GLY A 69 -10.82 3.99 27.83
N VAL A 70 -10.35 5.22 28.08
CA VAL A 70 -11.08 6.46 27.71
C VAL A 70 -10.37 7.22 26.61
N GLY A 71 -9.04 7.36 26.69
CA GLY A 71 -8.24 8.04 25.68
C GLY A 71 -7.98 7.16 24.45
N ILE A 72 -7.81 7.78 23.28
CA ILE A 72 -7.40 7.07 22.06
C ILE A 72 -5.96 6.61 22.26
N VAL A 73 -5.73 5.31 22.15
CA VAL A 73 -4.41 4.69 22.19
C VAL A 73 -3.80 4.72 20.80
N LEU A 74 -2.62 5.33 20.67
CA LEU A 74 -1.74 5.10 19.53
C LEU A 74 -0.87 3.89 19.86
N ASN A 75 -0.89 2.87 19.00
CA ASN A 75 -0.14 1.64 19.14
C ASN A 75 0.73 1.42 17.90
N ALA A 76 2.04 1.61 18.04
CA ALA A 76 3.03 1.26 17.04
C ALA A 76 3.57 -0.15 17.29
N ASP A 77 3.08 -1.10 16.50
CA ASP A 77 3.58 -2.47 16.41
C ASP A 77 4.30 -2.71 15.08
N ALA A 78 4.85 -3.91 14.89
CA ALA A 78 5.68 -4.23 13.73
C ALA A 78 4.88 -4.15 12.41
N LEU A 79 3.59 -4.47 12.45
CA LEU A 79 2.70 -4.36 11.30
C LEU A 79 2.51 -2.88 10.92
N GLY A 80 2.09 -2.05 11.88
CA GLY A 80 1.90 -0.61 11.66
C GLY A 80 3.18 0.08 11.20
N ALA A 81 4.30 -0.23 11.84
CA ALA A 81 5.61 0.35 11.50
C ALA A 81 6.05 -0.02 10.09
N THR A 82 5.85 -1.28 9.67
CA THR A 82 6.18 -1.75 8.32
C THR A 82 5.39 -1.00 7.26
N PHE A 83 4.06 -0.93 7.41
CA PHE A 83 3.18 -0.28 6.44
C PHE A 83 3.35 1.25 6.40
N ALA A 84 3.60 1.88 7.55
CA ALA A 84 3.94 3.31 7.61
C ALA A 84 5.27 3.61 6.91
N LEU A 85 6.33 2.84 7.22
CA LEU A 85 7.66 3.01 6.64
C LEU A 85 7.59 2.92 5.11
N ILE A 86 7.02 1.84 4.58
CA ILE A 86 6.99 1.63 3.13
C ILE A 86 6.14 2.67 2.40
N SER A 87 5.02 3.07 2.99
CA SER A 87 4.14 4.08 2.38
C SER A 87 4.85 5.43 2.30
N VAL A 88 5.55 5.84 3.37
CA VAL A 88 6.32 7.09 3.38
C VAL A 88 7.51 7.04 2.42
N VAL A 89 8.17 5.88 2.24
CA VAL A 89 9.20 5.73 1.19
C VAL A 89 8.64 6.06 -0.19
N VAL A 90 7.48 5.49 -0.56
CA VAL A 90 6.85 5.75 -1.86
C VAL A 90 6.44 7.22 -1.99
N LEU A 91 5.84 7.81 -0.95
CA LEU A 91 5.47 9.23 -0.94
C LEU A 91 6.71 10.13 -1.12
N LEU A 92 7.81 9.83 -0.42
CA LEU A 92 9.06 10.59 -0.51
C LEU A 92 9.62 10.56 -1.93
N VAL A 93 9.73 9.37 -2.53
CA VAL A 93 10.29 9.25 -3.90
C VAL A 93 9.38 9.97 -4.91
N ALA A 94 8.06 9.84 -4.79
CA ALA A 94 7.12 10.55 -5.67
C ALA A 94 7.19 12.08 -5.51
N ALA A 95 7.30 12.58 -4.27
CA ALA A 95 7.46 14.01 -3.99
C ALA A 95 8.81 14.55 -4.52
N CYS A 96 9.90 13.80 -4.34
CA CYS A 96 11.20 14.12 -4.91
C CYS A 96 11.14 14.23 -6.43
N ASN A 97 10.47 13.27 -7.10
CA ASN A 97 10.33 13.30 -8.55
C ASN A 97 9.62 14.57 -9.02
N GLU A 98 8.49 14.93 -8.41
CA GLU A 98 7.75 16.15 -8.77
C GLU A 98 8.49 17.44 -8.40
N ALA A 99 9.25 17.45 -7.31
CA ALA A 99 10.12 18.59 -6.96
C ALA A 99 11.25 18.81 -7.99
N ILE A 100 11.75 17.73 -8.60
CA ILE A 100 12.77 17.76 -9.65
C ILE A 100 12.19 18.17 -11.00
N VAL A 101 11.09 17.52 -11.42
CA VAL A 101 10.48 17.73 -12.74
C VAL A 101 9.74 19.06 -12.81
N GLY A 102 9.20 19.53 -11.68
CA GLY A 102 8.45 20.77 -11.57
C GLY A 102 6.99 20.50 -11.20
N VAL A 103 6.62 20.92 -10.00
CA VAL A 103 5.26 20.81 -9.47
C VAL A 103 4.31 21.71 -10.28
N GLN A 104 3.20 21.15 -10.75
CA GLN A 104 2.26 21.84 -11.64
C GLN A 104 1.00 22.36 -10.95
N ASN A 105 0.70 21.89 -9.74
CA ASN A 105 -0.45 22.33 -8.95
C ASN A 105 0.02 22.82 -7.57
N ARG A 106 -0.56 23.94 -7.13
CA ARG A 106 -0.32 24.55 -5.83
C ARG A 106 -0.45 23.57 -4.67
N THR A 107 -1.44 22.68 -4.70
CA THR A 107 -1.77 21.85 -3.54
C THR A 107 -0.95 20.57 -3.42
N PHE A 108 -0.24 20.15 -4.49
CA PHE A 108 0.39 18.83 -4.54
C PHE A 108 1.35 18.55 -3.37
N PRO A 109 2.36 19.40 -3.05
CA PRO A 109 3.31 19.08 -1.98
C PRO A 109 2.65 18.99 -0.61
N GLY A 110 1.71 19.90 -0.31
CA GLY A 110 0.96 19.88 0.94
C GLY A 110 0.06 18.65 1.07
N LEU A 111 -0.64 18.26 -0.01
CA LEU A 111 -1.49 17.07 -0.02
C LEU A 111 -0.71 15.76 0.15
N VAL A 112 0.50 15.65 -0.43
CA VAL A 112 1.35 14.46 -0.23
C VAL A 112 1.79 14.34 1.23
N VAL A 113 2.13 15.46 1.87
CA VAL A 113 2.53 15.47 3.30
C VAL A 113 1.33 15.22 4.22
N LEU A 114 0.15 15.78 3.91
CA LEU A 114 -1.09 15.44 4.64
C LEU A 114 -1.50 13.98 4.45
N LEU A 115 -1.26 13.41 3.27
CA LEU A 115 -1.46 11.98 3.05
C LEU A 115 -0.51 11.16 3.93
N ALA A 116 0.75 11.56 4.09
CA ALA A 116 1.67 10.92 5.02
C ALA A 116 1.17 11.00 6.47
N ALA A 117 0.61 12.14 6.88
CA ALA A 117 -0.02 12.31 8.19
C ALA A 117 -1.23 11.39 8.41
N GLY A 118 -2.10 11.27 7.40
CA GLY A 118 -3.23 10.34 7.43
C GLY A 118 -2.78 8.89 7.51
N LEU A 119 -1.85 8.46 6.67
CA LEU A 119 -1.36 7.08 6.62
C LEU A 119 -0.61 6.69 7.91
N THR A 120 0.27 7.55 8.42
CA THR A 120 0.98 7.28 9.68
C THR A 120 0.02 7.18 10.86
N GLY A 121 -0.97 8.06 10.96
CA GLY A 121 -2.02 7.95 11.97
C GLY A 121 -2.87 6.68 11.84
N LEU A 122 -3.22 6.31 10.60
CA LEU A 122 -3.99 5.10 10.31
C LEU A 122 -3.26 3.83 10.73
N PHE A 123 -1.95 3.73 10.46
CA PHE A 123 -1.18 2.54 10.81
C PHE A 123 -0.81 2.47 12.29
N PHE A 124 -0.86 3.59 13.02
CA PHE A 124 -0.53 3.64 14.45
C PHE A 124 -1.73 3.82 15.39
N THR A 125 -2.96 3.86 14.88
CA THR A 125 -4.12 3.90 15.77
C THR A 125 -4.43 2.52 16.35
N GLY A 126 -4.70 2.49 17.66
CA GLY A 126 -5.22 1.33 18.38
C GLY A 126 -6.74 1.36 18.54
N ASP A 127 -7.44 2.28 17.87
CA ASP A 127 -8.90 2.44 17.94
C ASP A 127 -9.53 2.33 16.54
N VAL A 128 -10.61 1.56 16.45
CA VAL A 128 -11.34 1.21 15.22
C VAL A 128 -12.00 2.43 14.58
N PHE A 129 -12.63 3.31 15.36
CA PHE A 129 -13.26 4.52 14.83
C PHE A 129 -12.21 5.54 14.42
N ASN A 130 -11.14 5.68 15.20
CA ASN A 130 -10.04 6.56 14.84
C ASN A 130 -9.28 6.07 13.59
N PHE A 131 -9.24 4.75 13.35
CA PHE A 131 -8.81 4.21 12.05
C PHE A 131 -9.68 4.72 10.90
N TYR A 132 -11.00 4.74 11.06
CA TYR A 132 -11.92 5.33 10.08
C TYR A 132 -11.63 6.83 9.84
N VAL A 133 -11.36 7.60 10.91
CA VAL A 133 -11.01 9.02 10.78
C VAL A 133 -9.74 9.23 9.96
N PHE A 134 -8.65 8.53 10.29
CA PHE A 134 -7.41 8.64 9.53
C PHE A 134 -7.52 8.06 8.11
N PHE A 135 -8.38 7.07 7.91
CA PHE A 135 -8.73 6.54 6.60
C PHE A 135 -9.33 7.66 5.75
N GLU A 136 -10.37 8.36 6.25
CA GLU A 136 -11.02 9.44 5.52
C GLU A 136 -10.07 10.61 5.24
N ILE A 137 -9.22 10.99 6.18
CA ILE A 137 -8.19 12.02 5.96
C ILE A 137 -7.25 11.63 4.81
N SER A 138 -6.78 10.38 4.81
CA SER A 138 -5.93 9.84 3.74
C SER A 138 -6.67 9.82 2.40
N MET A 139 -7.95 9.45 2.42
CA MET A 139 -8.79 9.39 1.22
C MET A 139 -9.07 10.76 0.63
N MET A 140 -9.44 11.74 1.46
CA MET A 140 -9.66 13.13 1.02
C MET A 140 -8.42 13.71 0.34
N ALA A 141 -7.24 13.51 0.95
CA ALA A 141 -5.97 13.92 0.33
C ALA A 141 -5.74 13.20 -1.00
N SER A 142 -6.03 11.90 -1.08
CA SER A 142 -5.86 11.07 -2.28
C SER A 142 -6.82 11.46 -3.41
N TYR A 143 -8.09 11.77 -3.12
CA TYR A 143 -9.07 12.24 -4.10
C TYR A 143 -8.64 13.59 -4.69
N ALA A 144 -8.16 14.50 -3.86
CA ALA A 144 -7.62 15.77 -4.32
C ALA A 144 -6.37 15.57 -5.17
N LEU A 145 -5.44 14.69 -4.77
CA LEU A 145 -4.26 14.33 -5.57
C LEU A 145 -4.63 13.70 -6.92
N ALA A 146 -5.72 12.94 -7.02
CA ALA A 146 -6.17 12.35 -8.28
C ALA A 146 -6.54 13.42 -9.33
N THR A 147 -6.88 14.65 -8.92
CA THR A 147 -7.12 15.78 -9.84
C THR A 147 -5.84 16.45 -10.35
N TYR A 148 -4.66 16.02 -9.85
CA TYR A 148 -3.37 16.64 -10.18
C TYR A 148 -3.09 16.65 -11.68
N GLY A 149 -2.80 17.83 -12.22
CA GLY A 149 -2.66 18.09 -13.66
C GLY A 149 -3.87 18.80 -14.28
N GLY A 150 -5.02 18.81 -13.61
CA GLY A 150 -6.15 19.70 -13.93
C GLY A 150 -6.93 19.38 -15.20
N GLY A 151 -6.65 18.27 -15.90
CA GLY A 151 -7.35 17.88 -17.11
C GLY A 151 -8.66 17.13 -16.84
N ALA A 152 -9.54 17.08 -17.85
CA ALA A 152 -10.82 16.38 -17.76
C ALA A 152 -10.68 14.88 -17.44
N ARG A 153 -9.61 14.24 -17.94
CA ARG A 153 -9.28 12.83 -17.64
C ARG A 153 -9.00 12.63 -16.14
N GLN A 154 -8.22 13.52 -15.54
CA GLN A 154 -7.87 13.49 -14.11
C GLN A 154 -9.08 13.78 -13.23
N LEU A 155 -9.93 14.74 -13.63
CA LEU A 155 -11.18 15.02 -12.92
C LEU A 155 -12.13 13.82 -12.95
N ARG A 156 -12.32 13.19 -14.11
CA ARG A 156 -13.14 11.97 -14.23
C ARG A 156 -12.59 10.83 -13.37
N ALA A 157 -11.27 10.64 -13.37
CA ALA A 157 -10.61 9.66 -12.51
C ALA A 157 -10.87 9.95 -11.03
N ALA A 158 -10.70 11.19 -10.59
CA ALA A 158 -10.95 11.58 -9.20
C ALA A 158 -12.41 11.37 -8.78
N LEU A 159 -13.39 11.68 -9.64
CA LEU A 159 -14.80 11.46 -9.37
C LEU A 159 -15.13 9.97 -9.23
N ILE A 160 -14.65 9.13 -10.14
CA ILE A 160 -14.84 7.67 -10.04
C ILE A 160 -14.16 7.13 -8.78
N PHE A 161 -12.95 7.60 -8.49
CA PHE A 161 -12.20 7.20 -7.31
C PHE A 161 -12.96 7.54 -6.02
N ALA A 162 -13.41 8.79 -5.89
CA ALA A 162 -14.15 9.29 -4.75
C ALA A 162 -15.48 8.56 -4.55
N SER A 163 -16.31 8.45 -5.60
CA SER A 163 -17.63 7.81 -5.48
C SER A 163 -17.55 6.36 -5.00
N VAL A 164 -16.65 5.57 -5.58
CA VAL A 164 -16.54 4.14 -5.24
C VAL A 164 -15.89 3.93 -3.89
N ASN A 165 -14.88 4.72 -3.54
CA ASN A 165 -14.22 4.55 -2.24
C ASN A 165 -15.06 5.15 -1.10
N LEU A 166 -15.85 6.21 -1.31
CA LEU A 166 -16.83 6.69 -0.32
C LEU A 166 -17.89 5.62 -0.03
N LEU A 167 -18.34 4.86 -1.05
CA LEU A 167 -19.22 3.71 -0.83
C LEU A 167 -18.53 2.65 0.05
N GLY A 168 -17.28 2.29 -0.24
CA GLY A 168 -16.50 1.39 0.60
C GLY A 168 -16.31 1.91 2.04
N SER A 169 -16.14 3.22 2.19
CA SER A 169 -15.97 3.88 3.49
C SER A 169 -17.27 3.91 4.29
N PHE A 170 -18.40 4.04 3.62
CA PHE A 170 -19.72 3.92 4.24
C PHE A 170 -19.95 2.50 4.78
N LEU A 171 -19.61 1.47 4.00
CA LEU A 171 -19.65 0.07 4.47
C LEU A 171 -18.70 -0.15 5.65
N PHE A 172 -17.52 0.47 5.61
CA PHE A 172 -16.57 0.43 6.72
C PHE A 172 -17.18 1.03 7.99
N LEU A 173 -17.81 2.20 7.90
CA LEU A 173 -18.46 2.86 9.05
C LEU A 173 -19.63 2.03 9.62
N ILE A 174 -20.40 1.34 8.77
CA ILE A 174 -21.42 0.38 9.23
C ILE A 174 -20.78 -0.76 10.03
N ALA A 175 -19.66 -1.31 9.56
CA ALA A 175 -18.93 -2.35 10.30
C ALA A 175 -18.39 -1.83 11.65
N VAL A 176 -17.93 -0.57 11.71
CA VAL A 176 -17.55 0.10 12.98
C VAL A 176 -18.74 0.20 13.93
N ALA A 177 -19.89 0.68 13.44
CA ALA A 177 -21.11 0.77 14.24
C ALA A 177 -21.58 -0.60 14.74
N GLY A 178 -21.51 -1.62 13.88
CA GLY A 178 -21.81 -3.01 14.23
C GLY A 178 -20.86 -3.56 15.30
N THR A 179 -19.56 -3.27 15.19
CA THR A 179 -18.55 -3.64 16.18
C THR A 179 -18.86 -3.06 17.55
N TYR A 180 -19.16 -1.76 17.61
CA TYR A 180 -19.54 -1.10 18.84
C TYR A 180 -20.85 -1.67 19.42
N ARG A 181 -21.81 -1.99 18.55
CA ARG A 181 -23.09 -2.57 18.97
C ARG A 181 -22.95 -3.95 19.62
N ILE A 182 -21.98 -4.77 19.20
CA ILE A 182 -21.79 -6.13 19.71
C ILE A 182 -20.75 -6.22 20.85
N THR A 183 -19.76 -5.33 20.90
CA THR A 183 -18.68 -5.36 21.90
C THR A 183 -18.76 -4.25 22.96
N GLY A 184 -19.47 -3.15 22.66
CA GLY A 184 -19.46 -1.93 23.46
C GLY A 184 -18.10 -1.23 23.53
N ALA A 185 -17.16 -1.56 22.64
CA ALA A 185 -15.80 -1.03 22.63
C ALA A 185 -15.37 -0.56 21.24
N LEU A 186 -14.39 0.34 21.21
CA LEU A 186 -13.75 0.84 19.98
C LEU A 186 -12.23 0.66 19.99
N ALA A 187 -11.62 0.50 21.17
CA ALA A 187 -10.23 0.08 21.28
C ALA A 187 -10.07 -1.33 20.70
N MET A 188 -9.15 -1.51 19.75
CA MET A 188 -8.97 -2.75 19.02
C MET A 188 -8.63 -3.93 19.93
N ALA A 189 -7.89 -3.70 21.02
CA ALA A 189 -7.59 -4.73 22.02
C ALA A 189 -8.86 -5.22 22.72
N ASP A 190 -9.67 -4.29 23.26
CA ASP A 190 -10.94 -4.61 23.91
C ASP A 190 -11.94 -5.27 22.95
N VAL A 191 -11.96 -4.84 21.68
CA VAL A 191 -12.78 -5.46 20.64
C VAL A 191 -12.36 -6.91 20.45
N ALA A 192 -11.07 -7.20 20.25
CA ALA A 192 -10.56 -8.56 20.06
C ALA A 192 -10.86 -9.49 21.25
N GLU A 193 -10.83 -8.97 22.48
CA GLU A 193 -11.19 -9.75 23.68
C GLU A 193 -12.69 -10.05 23.77
N ARG A 194 -13.54 -9.04 23.54
CA ARG A 194 -14.99 -9.14 23.77
C ARG A 194 -15.74 -9.83 22.64
N ILE A 195 -15.13 -9.96 21.46
CA ILE A 195 -15.82 -10.45 20.27
C ILE A 195 -16.25 -11.92 20.37
N HIS A 196 -15.50 -12.74 21.13
CA HIS A 196 -15.85 -14.14 21.38
C HIS A 196 -17.12 -14.29 22.24
N GLY A 197 -17.48 -13.27 23.02
CA GLY A 197 -18.73 -13.24 23.79
C GLY A 197 -19.93 -12.79 22.97
N ALA A 198 -19.72 -12.28 21.74
CA ALA A 198 -20.80 -11.89 20.85
C ALA A 198 -21.36 -13.11 20.09
N GLY A 199 -22.63 -13.01 19.64
CA GLY A 199 -23.23 -14.08 18.84
C GLY A 199 -22.52 -14.25 17.49
N ALA A 200 -22.15 -15.50 17.15
CA ALA A 200 -21.34 -15.83 15.97
C ALA A 200 -21.82 -15.20 14.66
N ASN A 201 -23.13 -15.20 14.40
CA ASN A 201 -23.70 -14.60 13.18
C ASN A 201 -23.48 -13.08 13.11
N ALA A 202 -23.56 -12.38 14.25
CA ALA A 202 -23.35 -10.95 14.30
C ALA A 202 -21.87 -10.60 14.10
N THR A 203 -20.96 -11.37 14.71
CA THR A 203 -19.52 -11.23 14.51
C THR A 203 -19.14 -11.46 13.04
N LEU A 204 -19.64 -12.54 12.43
CA LEU A 204 -19.39 -12.84 11.02
C LEU A 204 -19.89 -11.73 10.10
N LEU A 205 -21.07 -11.16 10.36
CA LEU A 205 -21.61 -10.05 9.57
C LEU A 205 -20.71 -8.81 9.63
N VAL A 206 -20.19 -8.49 10.82
CA VAL A 206 -19.25 -7.37 11.00
C VAL A 206 -17.91 -7.66 10.29
N ALA A 207 -17.39 -8.89 10.42
CA ALA A 207 -16.17 -9.31 9.74
C ALA A 207 -16.29 -9.19 8.21
N VAL A 208 -17.42 -9.65 7.65
CA VAL A 208 -17.72 -9.52 6.22
C VAL A 208 -17.83 -8.04 5.82
N GLY A 209 -18.41 -7.19 6.65
CA GLY A 209 -18.47 -5.75 6.42
C GLY A 209 -17.08 -5.13 6.25
N TYR A 210 -16.15 -5.42 7.18
CA TYR A 210 -14.75 -5.00 7.06
C TYR A 210 -14.06 -5.59 5.84
N PHE A 211 -14.25 -6.89 5.58
CA PHE A 211 -13.67 -7.58 4.43
C PHE A 211 -14.09 -6.90 3.13
N VAL A 212 -15.38 -6.65 2.92
CA VAL A 212 -15.90 -6.00 1.71
C VAL A 212 -15.39 -4.57 1.59
N ALA A 213 -15.39 -3.79 2.68
CA ALA A 213 -14.90 -2.41 2.68
C ALA A 213 -13.42 -2.34 2.25
N PHE A 214 -12.55 -3.17 2.84
CA PHE A 214 -11.14 -3.21 2.47
C PHE A 214 -10.91 -3.85 1.10
N SER A 215 -11.79 -4.74 0.64
CA SER A 215 -11.75 -5.32 -0.70
C SER A 215 -12.06 -4.28 -1.78
N VAL A 216 -13.06 -3.43 -1.56
CA VAL A 216 -13.36 -2.27 -2.43
C VAL A 216 -12.17 -1.34 -2.47
N LYS A 217 -11.55 -1.08 -1.32
CA LYS A 217 -10.37 -0.21 -1.20
C LYS A 217 -9.15 -0.74 -1.96
N LEU A 218 -8.91 -2.04 -1.90
CA LEU A 218 -7.82 -2.70 -2.63
C LEU A 218 -8.08 -2.83 -4.12
N GLY A 219 -9.35 -2.83 -4.53
CA GLY A 219 -9.73 -3.13 -5.91
C GLY A 219 -9.40 -4.56 -6.30
N LEU A 220 -9.69 -5.53 -5.44
CA LEU A 220 -9.59 -6.96 -5.77
C LEU A 220 -10.82 -7.43 -6.55
N PHE A 221 -10.68 -8.47 -7.37
CA PHE A 221 -11.82 -9.03 -8.11
C PHE A 221 -12.91 -9.55 -7.15
N PRO A 222 -14.20 -9.17 -7.30
CA PRO A 222 -14.82 -8.39 -8.40
C PRO A 222 -14.99 -6.89 -8.15
N PHE A 223 -14.44 -6.34 -7.07
CA PHE A 223 -14.54 -4.92 -6.65
C PHE A 223 -13.56 -3.97 -7.36
N HIS A 224 -12.91 -4.42 -8.43
CA HIS A 224 -11.76 -3.76 -9.06
C HIS A 224 -12.09 -2.71 -10.12
N PHE A 225 -13.36 -2.59 -10.52
CA PHE A 225 -13.82 -1.84 -11.70
C PHE A 225 -13.37 -0.36 -11.75
N TRP A 226 -13.14 0.27 -10.60
CA TRP A 226 -12.68 1.65 -10.50
C TRP A 226 -11.17 1.80 -10.77
N LEU A 227 -10.38 0.80 -10.39
CA LEU A 227 -8.93 0.92 -10.25
C LEU A 227 -8.19 1.21 -11.57
N PRO A 228 -8.45 0.50 -12.69
CA PRO A 228 -7.79 0.77 -13.97
C PRO A 228 -8.01 2.21 -14.47
N THR A 229 -9.27 2.67 -14.38
CA THR A 229 -9.64 4.02 -14.82
C THR A 229 -8.92 5.10 -14.00
N VAL A 230 -8.75 4.89 -12.69
CA VAL A 230 -8.12 5.86 -11.80
C VAL A 230 -6.60 5.86 -11.98
N TYR A 231 -5.97 4.69 -11.99
CA TYR A 231 -4.50 4.61 -12.05
C TYR A 231 -3.97 5.05 -13.42
N ALA A 232 -4.61 4.62 -14.51
CA ALA A 232 -4.27 5.10 -15.85
C ALA A 232 -4.78 6.53 -16.11
N GLY A 233 -5.74 7.02 -15.33
CA GLY A 233 -6.35 8.35 -15.48
C GLY A 233 -5.58 9.48 -14.78
N THR A 234 -4.71 9.14 -13.84
CA THR A 234 -3.93 10.09 -13.04
C THR A 234 -2.51 10.23 -13.59
N ARG A 235 -1.78 11.24 -13.09
CA ARG A 235 -0.37 11.40 -13.47
C ARG A 235 0.51 10.30 -12.87
N PRO A 236 1.61 9.94 -13.54
CA PRO A 236 2.54 8.89 -13.09
C PRO A 236 2.93 8.96 -11.61
N ALA A 237 3.29 10.14 -11.09
CA ALA A 237 3.62 10.32 -9.67
C ALA A 237 2.44 10.05 -8.74
N VAL A 238 1.22 10.45 -9.13
CA VAL A 238 0.01 10.17 -8.35
C VAL A 238 -0.38 8.71 -8.46
N ALA A 239 -0.28 8.07 -9.62
CA ALA A 239 -0.54 6.65 -9.78
C ALA A 239 0.43 5.81 -8.91
N ALA A 240 1.71 6.21 -8.83
CA ALA A 240 2.69 5.61 -7.93
C ALA A 240 2.29 5.76 -6.44
N ILE A 241 1.84 6.94 -6.03
CA ILE A 241 1.32 7.19 -4.67
C ILE A 241 0.08 6.32 -4.39
N LEU A 242 -0.89 6.32 -5.30
CA LEU A 242 -2.15 5.59 -5.12
C LEU A 242 -1.92 4.07 -5.05
N SER A 243 -1.11 3.53 -5.95
CA SER A 243 -0.84 2.10 -6.02
C SER A 243 0.18 1.61 -4.99
N GLY A 244 1.15 2.45 -4.61
CA GLY A 244 2.26 2.05 -3.75
C GLY A 244 2.10 2.43 -2.28
N ALA A 245 1.46 3.57 -1.98
CA ALA A 245 1.27 4.03 -0.59
C ALA A 245 -0.19 3.90 -0.14
N VAL A 246 -1.17 4.23 -0.99
CA VAL A 246 -2.58 4.28 -0.57
C VAL A 246 -3.24 2.90 -0.61
N ALA A 247 -2.84 2.02 -1.54
CA ALA A 247 -3.36 0.64 -1.60
C ALA A 247 -3.06 -0.16 -0.32
N ASN A 248 -1.95 0.16 0.36
CA ASN A 248 -1.54 -0.43 1.62
C ASN A 248 -2.58 -0.30 2.74
N ILE A 249 -3.46 0.70 2.70
CA ILE A 249 -4.56 0.85 3.65
C ILE A 249 -5.42 -0.43 3.68
N GLY A 250 -5.79 -0.96 2.52
CA GLY A 250 -6.67 -2.12 2.46
C GLY A 250 -5.95 -3.43 2.78
N GLY A 251 -4.68 -3.57 2.40
CA GLY A 251 -3.85 -4.73 2.78
C GLY A 251 -3.63 -4.79 4.30
N TYR A 252 -3.26 -3.65 4.90
CA TYR A 252 -3.17 -3.50 6.35
C TYR A 252 -4.52 -3.75 7.02
N GLY A 253 -5.62 -3.19 6.48
CA GLY A 253 -6.96 -3.38 7.04
C GLY A 253 -7.37 -4.86 7.08
N LEU A 254 -7.18 -5.60 5.98
CA LEU A 254 -7.45 -7.03 5.94
C LEU A 254 -6.59 -7.84 6.91
N LEU A 255 -5.33 -7.47 7.10
CA LEU A 255 -4.44 -8.14 8.07
C LEU A 255 -4.82 -7.78 9.51
N ARG A 256 -4.93 -6.51 9.84
CA ARG A 256 -5.20 -6.01 11.21
C ARG A 256 -6.58 -6.39 11.70
N PHE A 257 -7.62 -6.12 10.90
CA PHE A 257 -8.98 -6.47 11.28
C PHE A 257 -9.25 -7.95 11.02
N GLY A 258 -8.96 -8.45 9.82
CA GLY A 258 -9.21 -9.86 9.49
C GLY A 258 -8.38 -10.81 10.33
N ALA A 259 -7.06 -10.87 10.13
CA ALA A 259 -6.23 -11.83 10.85
C ALA A 259 -6.04 -11.49 12.34
N GLY A 260 -6.06 -10.20 12.71
CA GLY A 260 -5.80 -9.77 14.10
C GLY A 260 -7.03 -9.79 15.00
N ILE A 261 -8.20 -9.32 14.53
CA ILE A 261 -9.43 -9.21 15.36
C ILE A 261 -10.42 -10.33 15.04
N PHE A 262 -10.63 -10.63 13.76
CA PHE A 262 -11.64 -11.57 13.25
C PHE A 262 -11.01 -12.87 12.74
N SER A 263 -10.01 -13.38 13.47
CA SER A 263 -9.17 -14.49 13.02
C SER A 263 -9.96 -15.79 12.80
N GLU A 264 -11.01 -16.02 13.59
CA GLU A 264 -11.88 -17.18 13.48
C GLU A 264 -12.77 -17.10 12.24
N GLU A 265 -13.29 -15.91 11.94
CA GLU A 265 -14.12 -15.66 10.77
C GLU A 265 -13.29 -15.75 9.48
N VAL A 266 -12.04 -15.26 9.49
CA VAL A 266 -11.11 -15.46 8.38
C VAL A 266 -10.83 -16.95 8.16
N ARG A 267 -10.60 -17.72 9.24
CA ARG A 267 -10.40 -19.17 9.16
C ARG A 267 -11.63 -19.89 8.62
N PHE A 268 -12.82 -19.49 9.05
CA PHE A 268 -14.09 -20.02 8.53
C PHE A 268 -14.26 -19.70 7.04
N ALA A 269 -13.94 -18.47 6.62
CA ALA A 269 -14.05 -18.01 5.23
C ALA A 269 -12.81 -18.29 4.37
N ALA A 270 -11.82 -19.03 4.87
CA ALA A 270 -10.49 -19.19 4.26
C ALA A 270 -10.58 -19.61 2.79
N THR A 271 -11.39 -20.62 2.47
CA THR A 271 -11.59 -21.10 1.10
C THR A 271 -12.11 -20.01 0.18
N ALA A 272 -13.09 -19.22 0.62
CA ALA A 272 -13.65 -18.13 -0.18
C ALA A 272 -12.60 -17.03 -0.42
N ILE A 273 -11.84 -16.67 0.62
CA ILE A 273 -10.76 -15.68 0.54
C ILE A 273 -9.67 -16.14 -0.46
N VAL A 274 -9.24 -17.40 -0.38
CA VAL A 274 -8.27 -17.99 -1.31
C VAL A 274 -8.80 -18.01 -2.74
N VAL A 275 -10.06 -18.42 -2.94
CA VAL A 275 -10.70 -18.45 -4.27
C VAL A 275 -10.76 -17.05 -4.88
N LEU A 276 -11.16 -16.04 -4.11
CA LEU A 276 -11.16 -14.65 -4.55
C LEU A 276 -9.74 -14.15 -4.87
N GLY A 277 -8.75 -14.56 -4.08
CA GLY A 277 -7.34 -14.21 -4.29
C GLY A 277 -6.82 -14.77 -5.61
N VAL A 278 -7.03 -16.07 -5.85
CA VAL A 278 -6.69 -16.74 -7.11
C VAL A 278 -7.45 -16.12 -8.29
N ALA A 279 -8.75 -15.87 -8.14
CA ALA A 279 -9.54 -15.23 -9.18
C ALA A 279 -8.97 -13.85 -9.55
N SER A 280 -8.55 -13.05 -8.55
CA SER A 280 -7.92 -11.76 -8.77
C SER A 280 -6.57 -11.88 -9.49
N ILE A 281 -5.73 -12.85 -9.10
CA ILE A 281 -4.44 -13.15 -9.77
C ILE A 281 -4.67 -13.46 -11.25
N LEU A 282 -5.56 -14.39 -11.56
CA LEU A 282 -5.82 -14.84 -12.92
C LEU A 282 -6.50 -13.74 -13.75
N TYR A 283 -7.54 -13.10 -13.22
CA TYR A 283 -8.25 -12.03 -13.90
C TYR A 283 -7.31 -10.84 -14.20
N GLY A 284 -6.60 -10.36 -13.18
CA GLY A 284 -5.65 -9.25 -13.33
C GLY A 284 -4.54 -9.59 -14.32
N GLY A 285 -3.99 -10.81 -14.26
CA GLY A 285 -2.95 -11.28 -15.18
C GLY A 285 -3.43 -11.38 -16.62
N VAL A 286 -4.54 -12.08 -16.88
CA VAL A 286 -5.09 -12.27 -18.24
C VAL A 286 -5.50 -10.94 -18.86
N VAL A 287 -6.19 -10.09 -18.10
CA VAL A 287 -6.64 -8.80 -18.64
C VAL A 287 -5.46 -7.86 -18.88
N SER A 288 -4.39 -7.92 -18.08
CA SER A 288 -3.16 -7.14 -18.32
C SER A 288 -2.50 -7.47 -19.66
N VAL A 289 -2.51 -8.74 -20.08
CA VAL A 289 -1.91 -9.16 -21.37
C VAL A 289 -2.59 -8.48 -22.56
N SER A 290 -3.90 -8.27 -22.48
CA SER A 290 -4.67 -7.66 -23.57
C SER A 290 -4.59 -6.13 -23.62
N ARG A 291 -3.95 -5.47 -22.63
CA ARG A 291 -3.83 -4.02 -22.60
C ARG A 291 -2.75 -3.50 -23.54
N GLY A 292 -3.06 -2.37 -24.18
CA GLY A 292 -2.15 -1.62 -25.05
C GLY A 292 -1.36 -0.54 -24.33
N ASP A 293 -2.00 0.10 -23.34
CA ASP A 293 -1.45 1.18 -22.53
C ASP A 293 -0.77 0.65 -21.28
N ILE A 294 0.40 1.19 -20.93
CA ILE A 294 1.21 0.72 -19.80
C ILE A 294 0.55 1.07 -18.48
N GLY A 295 -0.04 2.26 -18.35
CA GLY A 295 -0.77 2.65 -17.15
C GLY A 295 -1.91 1.68 -16.87
N GLU A 296 -2.66 1.28 -17.89
CA GLU A 296 -3.69 0.25 -17.77
C GLU A 296 -3.11 -1.13 -17.42
N THR A 297 -2.04 -1.57 -18.09
CA THR A 297 -1.37 -2.85 -17.76
C THR A 297 -0.90 -2.87 -16.31
N LEU A 298 -0.29 -1.80 -15.83
CA LEU A 298 0.19 -1.69 -14.45
C LEU A 298 -0.96 -1.70 -13.45
N ALA A 299 -2.09 -1.10 -13.79
CA ALA A 299 -3.30 -1.09 -12.96
C ALA A 299 -3.95 -2.47 -12.88
N TYR A 300 -4.14 -3.18 -14.00
CA TYR A 300 -4.63 -4.56 -13.97
C TYR A 300 -3.64 -5.52 -13.30
N SER A 301 -2.35 -5.28 -13.47
CA SER A 301 -1.32 -6.01 -12.73
C SER A 301 -1.47 -5.79 -11.23
N ALA A 302 -1.84 -4.58 -10.76
CA ALA A 302 -2.05 -4.32 -9.33
C ALA A 302 -3.23 -5.14 -8.76
N ILE A 303 -4.32 -5.30 -9.52
CA ILE A 303 -5.44 -6.18 -9.17
C ILE A 303 -4.95 -7.63 -8.97
N GLY A 304 -4.10 -8.11 -9.88
CA GLY A 304 -3.51 -9.44 -9.79
C GLY A 304 -2.56 -9.59 -8.60
N GLN A 305 -1.69 -8.61 -8.37
CA GLN A 305 -0.69 -8.68 -7.30
C GLN A 305 -1.30 -8.68 -5.90
N VAL A 306 -2.38 -7.92 -5.68
CA VAL A 306 -3.10 -7.95 -4.40
C VAL A 306 -3.75 -9.32 -4.15
N GLY A 307 -4.14 -10.05 -5.21
CA GLY A 307 -4.68 -11.40 -5.07
C GLY A 307 -3.73 -12.36 -4.36
N TYR A 308 -2.40 -12.20 -4.52
CA TYR A 308 -1.42 -12.98 -3.77
C TYR A 308 -1.45 -12.71 -2.26
N VAL A 309 -1.61 -11.44 -1.86
CA VAL A 309 -1.78 -11.06 -0.45
C VAL A 309 -3.04 -11.73 0.12
N LEU A 310 -4.11 -11.78 -0.66
CA LEU A 310 -5.38 -12.40 -0.25
C LEU A 310 -5.26 -13.92 -0.11
N VAL A 311 -4.57 -14.60 -1.03
CA VAL A 311 -4.28 -16.05 -0.91
C VAL A 311 -3.49 -16.32 0.36
N ALA A 312 -2.46 -15.54 0.64
CA ALA A 312 -1.62 -15.71 1.83
C ALA A 312 -2.39 -15.45 3.14
N LEU A 313 -3.27 -14.44 3.16
CA LEU A 313 -4.20 -14.20 4.26
C LEU A 313 -5.15 -15.39 4.48
N GLY A 314 -5.73 -15.93 3.42
CA GLY A 314 -6.68 -17.03 3.49
C GLY A 314 -6.05 -18.35 3.92
N VAL A 315 -4.79 -18.62 3.53
CA VAL A 315 -4.02 -19.75 4.08
C VAL A 315 -3.70 -19.51 5.56
N GLY A 316 -3.37 -18.28 5.93
CA GLY A 316 -3.15 -17.88 7.30
C GLY A 316 -1.91 -18.52 7.95
N GLY A 317 -1.93 -18.58 9.28
CA GLY A 317 -0.79 -19.03 10.08
C GLY A 317 0.43 -18.09 9.99
N PRO A 318 1.51 -18.36 10.75
CA PRO A 318 2.67 -17.49 10.78
C PRO A 318 3.32 -17.30 9.40
N ILE A 319 3.41 -18.38 8.61
CA ILE A 319 4.03 -18.37 7.28
C ILE A 319 3.18 -17.55 6.29
N GLY A 320 1.86 -17.79 6.23
CA GLY A 320 0.98 -17.08 5.31
C GLY A 320 0.83 -15.59 5.65
N LEU A 321 0.71 -15.26 6.95
CA LEU A 321 0.63 -13.87 7.37
C LEU A 321 1.94 -13.11 7.12
N ALA A 322 3.10 -13.72 7.38
CA ALA A 322 4.38 -13.11 7.05
C ALA A 322 4.54 -12.88 5.53
N ALA A 323 4.15 -13.87 4.71
CA ALA A 323 4.15 -13.73 3.25
C ALA A 323 3.20 -12.62 2.78
N ALA A 324 2.02 -12.47 3.39
CA ALA A 324 1.07 -11.41 3.06
C ALA A 324 1.63 -10.01 3.35
N VAL A 325 2.30 -9.84 4.51
CA VAL A 325 2.97 -8.59 4.89
C VAL A 325 4.11 -8.28 3.92
N LEU A 326 5.01 -9.24 3.71
CA LEU A 326 6.16 -9.08 2.83
C LEU A 326 5.71 -8.73 1.41
N TYR A 327 4.72 -9.45 0.87
CA TYR A 327 4.26 -9.21 -0.50
C TYR A 327 3.56 -7.86 -0.67
N SER A 328 2.91 -7.35 0.38
CA SER A 328 2.38 -5.98 0.39
C SER A 328 3.49 -4.95 0.23
N VAL A 329 4.61 -5.12 0.95
CA VAL A 329 5.81 -4.27 0.83
C VAL A 329 6.43 -4.37 -0.58
N VAL A 330 6.60 -5.60 -1.08
CA VAL A 330 7.12 -5.85 -2.44
C VAL A 330 6.25 -5.14 -3.49
N ASN A 331 4.94 -5.31 -3.41
CA ASN A 331 4.01 -4.71 -4.36
C ASN A 331 4.06 -3.18 -4.29
N ALA A 332 4.13 -2.60 -3.08
CA ALA A 332 4.26 -1.17 -2.87
C ALA A 332 5.50 -0.58 -3.58
N LEU A 333 6.67 -1.18 -3.38
CA LEU A 333 7.92 -0.76 -4.03
C LEU A 333 7.86 -0.92 -5.54
N ASN A 334 7.39 -2.07 -6.02
CA ASN A 334 7.31 -2.37 -7.45
C ASN A 334 6.38 -1.39 -8.17
N LYS A 335 5.20 -1.12 -7.61
CA LYS A 335 4.23 -0.21 -8.22
C LYS A 335 4.70 1.24 -8.16
N GLY A 336 5.29 1.66 -7.04
CA GLY A 336 5.92 2.96 -6.92
C GLY A 336 6.96 3.18 -8.03
N LEU A 337 7.86 2.20 -8.21
CA LEU A 337 8.92 2.27 -9.22
C LEU A 337 8.37 2.30 -10.65
N LEU A 338 7.47 1.36 -10.98
CA LEU A 338 6.97 1.19 -12.35
C LEU A 338 6.12 2.36 -12.82
N PHE A 339 5.23 2.89 -11.99
CA PHE A 339 4.44 4.06 -12.34
C PHE A 339 5.31 5.31 -12.48
N LEU A 340 6.32 5.51 -11.62
CA LEU A 340 7.25 6.64 -11.79
C LEU A 340 8.09 6.51 -13.08
N ALA A 341 8.61 5.30 -13.36
CA ALA A 341 9.41 5.05 -14.55
C ALA A 341 8.60 5.20 -15.85
N ASP A 342 7.32 4.84 -15.85
CA ASP A 342 6.43 5.05 -17.00
C ASP A 342 6.34 6.53 -17.42
N GLY A 343 6.30 7.43 -16.43
CA GLY A 343 6.25 8.88 -16.61
C GLY A 343 7.53 9.54 -17.11
N LEU A 344 8.66 8.83 -17.14
CA LEU A 344 9.97 9.39 -17.50
C LEU A 344 10.52 8.77 -18.80
N ARG A 345 11.57 9.37 -19.36
CA ARG A 345 12.20 8.97 -20.62
C ARG A 345 13.72 8.94 -20.47
N GLY A 346 14.36 7.94 -21.09
CA GLY A 346 15.82 7.79 -21.14
C GLY A 346 16.30 6.36 -20.82
N PRO A 347 17.55 6.01 -21.19
CA PRO A 347 18.07 4.64 -21.05
C PRO A 347 18.14 4.15 -19.60
N MET A 348 18.49 5.03 -18.65
CA MET A 348 18.46 4.70 -17.21
C MET A 348 17.04 4.38 -16.72
N VAL A 349 16.03 5.07 -17.25
CA VAL A 349 14.62 4.81 -16.91
C VAL A 349 14.17 3.48 -17.49
N ALA A 350 14.61 3.14 -18.71
CA ALA A 350 14.37 1.83 -19.30
C ALA A 350 14.94 0.71 -18.41
N ALA A 351 16.20 0.83 -17.99
CA ALA A 351 16.82 -0.14 -17.08
C ALA A 351 16.07 -0.25 -15.74
N ALA A 352 15.68 0.88 -15.15
CA ALA A 352 14.90 0.90 -13.91
C ALA A 352 13.51 0.26 -14.06
N PHE A 353 12.82 0.51 -15.17
CA PHE A 353 11.56 -0.13 -15.49
C PHE A 353 11.74 -1.64 -15.67
N ALA A 354 12.79 -2.09 -16.36
CA ALA A 354 13.10 -3.50 -16.53
C ALA A 354 13.32 -4.20 -15.18
N ILE A 355 14.05 -3.58 -14.25
CA ILE A 355 14.20 -4.08 -12.88
C ILE A 355 12.85 -4.23 -12.18
N GLY A 356 11.99 -3.20 -12.25
CA GLY A 356 10.64 -3.27 -11.69
C GLY A 356 9.79 -4.37 -12.33
N ALA A 357 9.88 -4.54 -13.65
CA ALA A 357 9.17 -5.56 -14.42
C ALA A 357 9.61 -6.97 -14.02
N PHE A 358 10.92 -7.20 -13.89
CA PHE A 358 11.47 -8.46 -13.40
C PHE A 358 11.08 -8.72 -11.95
N SER A 359 11.04 -7.68 -11.11
CA SER A 359 10.55 -7.80 -9.74
C SER A 359 9.08 -8.25 -9.70
N VAL A 360 8.19 -7.63 -10.49
CA VAL A 360 6.77 -8.07 -10.57
C VAL A 360 6.63 -9.48 -11.13
N ALA A 361 7.47 -9.86 -12.10
CA ALA A 361 7.53 -11.23 -12.62
C ALA A 361 8.05 -12.23 -11.58
N GLY A 362 8.88 -11.79 -10.62
CA GLY A 362 9.49 -12.62 -9.60
C GLY A 362 10.81 -13.25 -10.06
N VAL A 363 11.61 -12.51 -10.83
CA VAL A 363 12.89 -13.00 -11.37
C VAL A 363 14.05 -12.56 -10.47
N PRO A 364 14.94 -13.47 -10.02
CA PRO A 364 16.15 -13.11 -9.28
C PRO A 364 17.06 -12.15 -10.08
N PRO A 365 17.77 -11.21 -9.44
CA PRO A 365 17.89 -10.98 -7.99
C PRO A 365 16.86 -9.98 -7.41
N ALA A 366 15.79 -9.65 -8.12
CA ALA A 366 14.87 -8.59 -7.69
C ALA A 366 14.01 -9.01 -6.48
N LEU A 367 13.62 -8.04 -5.64
CA LEU A 367 12.85 -8.28 -4.41
C LEU A 367 11.56 -9.10 -4.62
N GLY A 368 10.87 -8.95 -5.75
CA GLY A 368 9.65 -9.71 -5.98
C GLY A 368 9.86 -11.21 -6.17
N PHE A 369 11.09 -11.68 -6.45
CA PHE A 369 11.40 -13.11 -6.34
C PHE A 369 11.24 -13.60 -4.90
N VAL A 370 11.79 -12.87 -3.93
CA VAL A 370 11.69 -13.21 -2.50
C VAL A 370 10.23 -13.20 -2.05
N GLY A 371 9.47 -12.17 -2.43
CA GLY A 371 8.05 -12.08 -2.12
C GLY A 371 7.26 -13.30 -2.64
N LYS A 372 7.50 -13.73 -3.89
CA LYS A 372 6.82 -14.91 -4.45
C LYS A 372 7.32 -16.22 -3.86
N LEU A 373 8.59 -16.31 -3.48
CA LEU A 373 9.12 -17.48 -2.81
C LEU A 373 8.38 -17.74 -1.49
N GLU A 374 8.14 -16.71 -0.68
CA GLU A 374 7.37 -16.84 0.56
C GLU A 374 5.89 -17.21 0.30
N LEU A 375 5.31 -16.73 -0.79
CA LEU A 375 3.97 -17.15 -1.22
C LEU A 375 3.92 -18.62 -1.64
N PHE A 376 4.94 -19.11 -2.34
CA PHE A 376 5.06 -20.55 -2.65
C PHE A 376 5.27 -21.38 -1.39
N ARG A 377 6.09 -20.92 -0.43
CA ARG A 377 6.25 -21.57 0.88
C ARG A 377 4.92 -21.67 1.62
N THR A 378 4.09 -20.63 1.54
CA THR A 378 2.73 -20.62 2.10
C THR A 378 1.85 -21.71 1.46
N ALA A 379 1.84 -21.82 0.13
CA ALA A 379 1.06 -22.84 -0.58
C ALA A 379 1.55 -24.28 -0.29
N ILE A 380 2.86 -24.46 -0.14
CA ILE A 380 3.47 -25.75 0.22
C ILE A 380 3.15 -26.11 1.67
N ALA A 381 3.21 -25.16 2.60
CA ALA A 381 2.85 -25.37 4.01
C ALA A 381 1.37 -25.72 4.18
N ALA A 382 0.51 -25.29 3.25
CA ALA A 382 -0.90 -25.67 3.17
C ALA A 382 -1.15 -27.01 2.46
N ASP A 383 -0.10 -27.76 2.09
CA ASP A 383 -0.15 -29.02 1.34
C ASP A 383 -1.02 -28.97 0.07
N SER A 384 -1.00 -27.81 -0.62
CA SER A 384 -1.86 -27.57 -1.79
C SER A 384 -1.07 -27.42 -3.08
N ALA A 385 -0.87 -28.53 -3.78
CA ALA A 385 -0.26 -28.54 -5.12
C ALA A 385 -1.02 -27.63 -6.11
N ALA A 386 -2.35 -27.56 -5.99
CA ALA A 386 -3.18 -26.69 -6.81
C ALA A 386 -2.81 -25.20 -6.61
N LEU A 387 -2.64 -24.75 -5.36
CA LEU A 387 -2.22 -23.38 -5.09
C LEU A 387 -0.83 -23.09 -5.65
N VAL A 388 0.13 -24.01 -5.49
CA VAL A 388 1.48 -23.83 -6.08
C VAL A 388 1.39 -23.60 -7.60
N VAL A 389 0.63 -24.43 -8.31
CA VAL A 389 0.44 -24.30 -9.76
C VAL A 389 -0.23 -22.96 -10.13
N LEU A 390 -1.28 -22.57 -9.40
CA LEU A 390 -2.01 -21.32 -9.67
C LEU A 390 -1.15 -20.07 -9.42
N LEU A 391 -0.36 -20.05 -8.34
CA LEU A 391 0.59 -18.97 -8.05
C LEU A 391 1.70 -18.89 -9.11
N LEU A 392 2.13 -20.05 -9.64
CA LEU A 392 3.10 -20.13 -10.73
C LEU A 392 2.52 -19.58 -12.03
N ILE A 393 1.29 -19.94 -12.39
CA ILE A 393 0.58 -19.40 -13.56
C ILE A 393 0.50 -17.87 -13.48
N GLY A 394 0.11 -17.32 -12.33
CA GLY A 394 0.08 -15.86 -12.14
C GLY A 394 1.46 -15.20 -12.30
N SER A 395 2.53 -15.92 -11.95
CA SER A 395 3.91 -15.45 -12.09
C SER A 395 4.36 -15.43 -13.54
N VAL A 396 4.03 -16.48 -14.28
CA VAL A 396 4.26 -16.56 -15.72
C VAL A 396 3.47 -15.46 -16.44
N LEU A 397 2.18 -15.28 -16.11
CA LEU A 397 1.37 -14.18 -16.65
C LEU A 397 2.03 -12.82 -16.38
N SER A 398 2.62 -12.65 -15.20
CA SER A 398 3.35 -11.43 -14.84
C SER A 398 4.52 -11.13 -15.75
N LEU A 399 5.28 -12.14 -16.14
CA LEU A 399 6.33 -12.00 -17.15
C LEU A 399 5.75 -11.70 -18.53
N VAL A 400 4.68 -12.42 -18.92
CA VAL A 400 4.04 -12.31 -20.24
C VAL A 400 3.46 -10.92 -20.49
N TYR A 401 2.88 -10.23 -19.51
CA TYR A 401 2.40 -8.85 -19.73
C TYR A 401 3.50 -7.79 -19.55
N MET A 402 4.51 -8.04 -18.71
CA MET A 402 5.58 -7.07 -18.48
C MET A 402 6.55 -6.94 -19.65
N PHE A 403 6.89 -8.06 -20.30
CA PHE A 403 7.85 -8.05 -21.40
C PHE A 403 7.36 -7.24 -22.62
N PRO A 404 6.12 -7.43 -23.14
CA PRO A 404 5.58 -6.58 -24.20
C PRO A 404 5.40 -5.12 -23.78
N SER A 405 5.13 -4.85 -22.49
CA SER A 405 5.03 -3.48 -21.98
C SER A 405 6.38 -2.76 -22.07
N TYR A 406 7.46 -3.44 -21.68
CA TYR A 406 8.82 -2.93 -21.86
C TYR A 406 9.16 -2.70 -23.34
N GLN A 407 8.87 -3.70 -24.20
CA GLN A 407 9.15 -3.63 -25.63
C GLN A 407 8.46 -2.44 -26.30
N ARG A 408 7.15 -2.29 -26.07
CA ARG A 408 6.35 -1.20 -26.64
C ARG A 408 6.87 0.18 -26.23
N ARG A 409 7.45 0.28 -25.03
CA ARG A 409 7.79 1.56 -24.42
C ARG A 409 9.20 2.04 -24.68
N PHE A 410 10.15 1.12 -24.71
CA PHE A 410 11.57 1.43 -24.71
C PHE A 410 12.33 0.85 -25.91
N TRP A 411 11.79 -0.16 -26.58
CA TRP A 411 12.46 -0.83 -27.71
C TRP A 411 11.91 -0.43 -29.07
N ARG A 412 10.62 -0.12 -29.17
CA ARG A 412 10.04 0.39 -30.42
C ARG A 412 10.57 1.78 -30.71
N THR A 413 11.50 1.86 -31.66
CA THR A 413 11.75 3.07 -32.44
C THR A 413 10.56 3.24 -33.38
N ASP A 414 9.72 4.25 -33.17
CA ASP A 414 8.72 4.58 -34.16
C ASP A 414 9.43 4.82 -35.51
N LEU A 415 9.01 4.09 -36.56
CA LEU A 415 9.59 4.16 -37.91
C LEU A 415 9.30 5.49 -38.62
N THR A 416 8.51 6.35 -37.99
CA THR A 416 8.27 7.73 -38.38
C THR A 416 8.81 8.65 -37.29
N PRO A 417 9.74 9.57 -37.60
CA PRO A 417 10.25 10.51 -36.62
C PRO A 417 9.14 11.52 -36.29
N ALA A 418 8.27 11.18 -35.35
CA ALA A 418 7.66 12.21 -34.51
C ALA A 418 8.81 12.87 -33.75
N GLU A 419 8.76 14.20 -33.60
CA GLU A 419 9.81 15.04 -33.01
C GLU A 419 10.59 14.34 -31.88
N PRO A 420 11.93 14.51 -31.81
CA PRO A 420 12.74 13.84 -30.80
C PRO A 420 12.16 14.09 -29.40
N VAL A 421 11.57 13.05 -28.82
CA VAL A 421 10.93 13.12 -27.50
C VAL A 421 12.01 13.47 -26.48
N ALA A 422 11.86 14.63 -25.84
CA ALA A 422 12.85 15.13 -24.90
C ALA A 422 13.11 14.12 -23.77
N VAL A 423 14.40 13.82 -23.55
CA VAL A 423 14.84 12.96 -22.44
C VAL A 423 14.58 13.67 -21.12
N SER A 424 14.13 12.93 -20.11
CA SER A 424 13.83 13.50 -18.80
C SER A 424 15.09 14.02 -18.07
N PRO A 425 14.96 14.97 -17.12
CA PRO A 425 16.08 15.52 -16.36
C PRO A 425 16.96 14.43 -15.73
N VAL A 426 18.29 14.62 -15.76
CA VAL A 426 19.27 13.65 -15.21
C VAL A 426 18.92 13.28 -13.77
N SER A 427 18.59 14.27 -12.94
CA SER A 427 18.21 14.10 -11.53
C SER A 427 16.98 13.20 -11.32
N ALA A 428 15.97 13.29 -12.20
CA ALA A 428 14.79 12.41 -12.14
C ALA A 428 15.15 10.98 -12.56
N ARG A 429 16.00 10.83 -13.57
CA ARG A 429 16.51 9.54 -14.03
C ARG A 429 17.37 8.85 -12.96
N THR A 430 18.24 9.60 -12.29
CA THR A 430 19.07 9.07 -11.19
C THR A 430 18.21 8.69 -9.98
N LEU A 431 17.15 9.45 -9.67
CA LEU A 431 16.22 9.10 -8.60
C LEU A 431 15.52 7.76 -8.85
N VAL A 432 14.97 7.56 -10.05
CA VAL A 432 14.28 6.31 -10.41
C VAL A 432 15.27 5.14 -10.51
N ALA A 433 16.50 5.37 -10.98
CA ALA A 433 17.56 4.36 -10.94
C ALA A 433 17.97 3.98 -9.51
N ALA A 434 18.08 4.95 -8.59
CA ALA A 434 18.33 4.69 -7.18
C ALA A 434 17.17 3.91 -6.53
N PHE A 435 15.93 4.20 -6.91
CA PHE A 435 14.78 3.45 -6.43
C PHE A 435 14.77 2.01 -6.95
N ALA A 436 15.15 1.80 -8.22
CA ALA A 436 15.35 0.46 -8.77
C ALA A 436 16.50 -0.28 -8.08
N LEU A 437 17.60 0.41 -7.75
CA LEU A 437 18.70 -0.17 -6.98
C LEU A 437 18.23 -0.62 -5.60
N LEU A 438 17.39 0.16 -4.91
CA LEU A 438 16.78 -0.26 -3.64
C LEU A 438 16.00 -1.57 -3.78
N VAL A 439 15.23 -1.74 -4.87
CA VAL A 439 14.49 -2.99 -5.15
C VAL A 439 15.42 -4.18 -5.37
N VAL A 440 16.58 -3.98 -6.00
CA VAL A 440 17.59 -5.05 -6.18
C VAL A 440 18.31 -5.36 -4.87
N VAL A 441 18.76 -4.32 -4.15
CA VAL A 441 19.46 -4.48 -2.87
C VAL A 441 18.57 -5.19 -1.85
N ALA A 442 17.30 -4.83 -1.76
CA ALA A 442 16.34 -5.52 -0.90
C ALA A 442 16.06 -6.97 -1.34
N GLY A 443 16.24 -7.30 -2.63
CA GLY A 443 16.16 -8.68 -3.11
C GLY A 443 17.41 -9.51 -2.82
N LEU A 444 18.59 -8.90 -2.87
CA LEU A 444 19.87 -9.52 -2.52
C LEU A 444 20.04 -9.70 -1.00
N TRP A 445 19.54 -8.75 -0.22
CA TRP A 445 19.54 -8.79 1.24
C TRP A 445 18.12 -8.63 1.80
N PRO A 446 17.29 -9.69 1.72
CA PRO A 446 15.89 -9.64 2.14
C PRO A 446 15.69 -9.72 3.66
N GLU A 447 16.72 -10.06 4.41
CA GLU A 447 16.65 -10.37 5.84
C GLU A 447 15.96 -9.28 6.70
N PRO A 448 16.23 -7.97 6.52
CA PRO A 448 15.52 -6.95 7.28
C PRO A 448 13.99 -6.96 7.03
N LEU A 449 13.57 -7.20 5.79
CA LEU A 449 12.14 -7.26 5.44
C LEU A 449 11.49 -8.56 5.91
N LEU A 450 12.23 -9.66 5.89
CA LEU A 450 11.78 -10.96 6.42
C LEU A 450 11.58 -10.88 7.94
N ILE A 451 12.54 -10.32 8.68
CA ILE A 451 12.41 -10.11 10.13
C ILE A 451 11.16 -9.26 10.42
N LEU A 452 11.00 -8.13 9.74
CA LEU A 452 9.84 -7.26 9.92
C LEU A 452 8.52 -7.98 9.66
N SER A 453 8.46 -8.77 8.60
CA SER A 453 7.25 -9.48 8.19
C SER A 453 6.92 -10.63 9.14
N ASN A 454 7.93 -11.33 9.66
CA ASN A 454 7.76 -12.37 10.67
C ASN A 454 7.30 -11.76 12.01
N THR A 455 7.93 -10.69 12.49
CA THR A 455 7.50 -10.00 13.71
C THR A 455 6.09 -9.42 13.57
N ALA A 456 5.73 -8.90 12.40
CA ALA A 456 4.35 -8.47 12.13
C ALA A 456 3.34 -9.63 12.17
N ALA A 457 3.70 -10.82 11.70
CA ALA A 457 2.86 -12.01 11.78
C ALA A 457 2.73 -12.53 13.24
N GLU A 458 3.77 -12.40 14.06
CA GLU A 458 3.72 -12.73 15.49
C GLU A 458 2.74 -11.84 16.25
N VAL A 459 2.73 -10.53 15.95
CA VAL A 459 1.75 -9.58 16.50
C VAL A 459 0.31 -10.01 16.15
N LEU A 460 0.08 -10.42 14.90
CA LEU A 460 -1.26 -10.83 14.44
C LEU A 460 -1.73 -12.15 15.06
N THR A 461 -0.81 -13.03 15.47
CA THR A 461 -1.14 -14.33 16.07
C THR A 461 -1.16 -14.31 17.60
N GLY A 462 -1.00 -13.13 18.22
CA GLY A 462 -0.99 -12.97 19.68
C GLY A 462 0.26 -13.56 20.35
N ARG A 463 1.34 -13.79 19.60
CA ARG A 463 2.57 -14.44 20.09
C ARG A 463 3.63 -13.46 20.63
N SER A 464 3.41 -12.15 20.49
CA SER A 464 4.27 -11.11 21.06
C SER A 464 3.44 -10.20 21.98
N THR A 465 3.59 -10.38 23.29
CA THR A 465 3.19 -9.39 24.31
C THR A 465 4.37 -8.49 24.62
#